data_AF-A0A7J4NQM7-F1
#
_entry.id   AF-A0A7J4NQM7-F1
#
_cell.length_a   1.000
_cell.length_b   1.000
_cell.length_c   1.000
_cell.angle_alpha   90.00
_cell.angle_beta   90.00
_cell.angle_gamma   90.00
#
_symmetry.space_group_name_H-M   'P 1'
#
loop_
_entity.id
_entity.type
_entity.pdbx_description
1 polymer ?
#
loop_
_entity_poly.entity_id
_entity_poly.type
_entity_poly.pdbx_seq_one_letter_code
_entity_poly.pdbx_strand_id
1 'polypeptide(L)' 'VVDDVISTGGTMEPVLSALIDMGVELAGVWTIFEKDQGMQNLIDKHAWPLSSLVRIEMVDGVVNVLPSI' A
#
# COMPACT_ATOMS: atom_id res chain seq x y z
N VAL A 1 -4.56 9.82 1.71
CA VAL A 1 -4.71 8.83 2.80
C VAL A 1 -3.32 8.47 3.32
N VAL A 2 -3.17 8.21 4.61
CA VAL A 2 -1.88 7.80 5.20
C VAL A 2 -2.14 6.62 6.13
N ASP A 3 -1.26 5.62 6.09
CA ASP A 3 -1.34 4.41 6.91
C ASP A 3 0.04 3.92 7.35
N ASP A 4 0.12 3.03 8.34
CA ASP A 4 1.39 2.52 8.84
C ASP A 4 1.99 1.42 7.95
N VAL A 5 1.16 0.45 7.51
CA VAL A 5 1.60 -0.68 6.70
C VAL A 5 0.57 -1.14 5.68
N ILE A 6 1.01 -1.44 4.46
CA ILE A 6 0.23 -2.21 3.49
C ILE A 6 0.82 -3.62 3.42
N SER A 7 0.06 -4.60 3.93
CA SER A 7 0.43 -6.03 3.86
C SER A 7 -0.15 -6.74 2.63
N THR A 8 -1.46 -6.99 2.62
CA THR A 8 -2.14 -7.62 1.46
C THR A 8 -2.93 -6.62 0.64
N GLY A 9 -3.16 -5.42 1.16
CA GLY A 9 -4.09 -4.44 0.60
C GLY A 9 -5.54 -4.60 1.04
N GLY A 10 -5.90 -5.66 1.78
CA GLY A 10 -7.28 -5.98 2.12
C GLY A 10 -8.03 -4.94 2.95
N THR A 11 -7.32 -4.12 3.74
CA THR A 11 -7.91 -2.97 4.44
C THR A 11 -7.93 -1.71 3.57
N MET A 12 -6.86 -1.47 2.83
CA MET A 12 -6.69 -0.26 2.03
C MET A 12 -7.68 -0.20 0.87
N GLU A 13 -7.90 -1.33 0.18
CA GLU A 13 -8.78 -1.42 -0.99
C GLU A 13 -10.21 -0.95 -0.71
N PRO A 14 -10.97 -1.51 0.25
CA PRO A 14 -12.33 -1.07 0.51
C PRO A 14 -12.42 0.38 0.98
N VAL A 15 -11.43 0.87 1.73
CA VAL A 15 -11.39 2.26 2.20
C VAL A 15 -11.25 3.23 1.02
N LEU A 16 -10.31 2.97 0.11
CA LEU A 16 -10.09 3.82 -1.06
C LEU A 16 -11.25 3.72 -2.05
N SER A 17 -11.78 2.53 -2.29
CA SER A 17 -12.98 2.34 -3.12
C SER A 17 -14.17 3.13 -2.58
N ALA A 18 -14.43 3.09 -1.27
CA ALA A 18 -15.51 3.85 -0.67
C ALA A 18 -15.35 5.36 -0.86
N LEU A 19 -14.13 5.90 -0.76
CA LEU A 19 -13.86 7.31 -1.04
C LEU A 19 -14.13 7.66 -2.51
N ILE A 20 -13.68 6.81 -3.44
CA ILE A 20 -13.91 7.01 -4.88
C ILE A 20 -15.41 6.94 -5.21
N ASP A 21 -16.15 6.00 -4.62
CA ASP A 21 -17.60 5.87 -4.79
C ASP A 21 -18.35 7.11 -4.27
N MET A 22 -17.79 7.83 -3.31
CA MET A 22 -18.29 9.13 -2.82
C MET A 22 -17.91 10.31 -3.73
N GLY A 23 -17.23 10.08 -4.84
CA GLY A 23 -16.77 11.10 -5.78
C GLY A 23 -15.48 11.80 -5.37
N VAL A 24 -14.69 11.22 -4.45
CA VAL A 24 -13.40 11.77 -4.02
C VAL A 24 -12.32 11.40 -5.03
N GLU A 25 -11.53 12.38 -5.44
CA GLU A 25 -10.28 12.16 -6.17
C GLU A 25 -9.13 11.91 -5.19
N LEU A 26 -8.40 10.80 -5.38
CA LEU A 26 -7.24 10.48 -4.54
C LEU A 26 -6.03 11.34 -4.95
N ALA A 27 -5.71 12.36 -4.16
CA ALA A 27 -4.49 13.16 -4.38
C ALA A 27 -3.19 12.38 -4.08
N GLY A 28 -3.26 11.35 -3.24
CA GLY A 28 -2.10 10.54 -2.85
C GLY A 28 -2.40 9.62 -1.67
N VAL A 29 -1.76 8.46 -1.67
CA VAL A 29 -1.84 7.48 -0.59
C VAL A 29 -0.44 7.05 -0.18
N TRP A 30 -0.10 7.30 1.08
CA TRP A 30 1.24 7.02 1.61
C TRP A 30 1.19 5.98 2.71
N THR A 31 2.15 5.07 2.72
CA THR A 31 2.40 4.18 3.85
C THR A 31 3.86 4.22 4.27
N ILE A 32 4.13 3.90 5.53
CA ILE A 32 5.52 3.79 5.99
C ILE A 32 6.14 2.51 5.43
N PHE A 33 5.45 1.38 5.61
CA PHE A 33 5.95 0.06 5.22
C PHE A 33 5.08 -0.59 4.13
N GLU A 34 5.70 -0.93 3.00
CA GLU A 34 5.15 -1.91 2.07
C GLU A 34 5.70 -3.29 2.42
N LYS A 35 4.81 -4.24 2.70
CA LYS A 35 5.19 -5.64 2.93
C LYS A 35 4.85 -6.49 1.72
N ASP A 36 5.82 -7.27 1.27
CA ASP A 36 5.66 -8.20 0.15
C ASP A 36 5.09 -7.49 -1.09
N GLN A 37 4.00 -8.01 -1.69
CA GLN A 37 3.44 -7.54 -2.97
C GLN A 37 2.13 -6.74 -2.82
N GLY A 38 1.67 -6.49 -1.59
CA GLY A 38 0.32 -5.94 -1.35
C GLY A 38 0.07 -4.59 -2.03
N MET A 39 1.04 -3.68 -1.98
CA MET A 39 0.93 -2.37 -2.63
C MET A 39 0.94 -2.49 -4.14
N GLN A 40 1.90 -3.20 -4.72
CA GLN A 40 2.00 -3.35 -6.17
C GLN A 40 0.74 -3.98 -6.77
N ASN A 41 0.14 -4.98 -6.10
CA ASN A 41 -1.12 -5.57 -6.54
C ASN A 41 -2.25 -4.54 -6.62
N LEU A 42 -2.32 -3.59 -5.68
CA LEU A 42 -3.31 -2.50 -5.73
C LEU A 42 -3.01 -1.49 -6.83
N ILE A 43 -1.73 -1.15 -7.04
CA ILE A 43 -1.30 -0.27 -8.13
C ILE A 43 -1.66 -0.89 -9.48
N ASP A 44 -1.33 -2.16 -9.70
CA ASP A 44 -1.59 -2.86 -10.96
C ASP A 44 -3.10 -3.01 -11.24
N LYS A 45 -3.89 -3.23 -10.17
CA LYS A 45 -5.34 -3.43 -10.29
C LYS A 45 -6.12 -2.14 -10.53
N HIS A 46 -5.72 -1.04 -9.89
CA HIS A 46 -6.55 0.17 -9.81
C HIS A 46 -5.87 1.45 -10.31
N ALA A 47 -4.56 1.41 -10.59
CA ALA A 47 -3.74 2.57 -10.93
C ALA A 47 -3.82 3.71 -9.89
N TRP A 48 -3.97 3.37 -8.61
CA TRP A 48 -4.01 4.36 -7.52
C TRP A 48 -2.64 4.96 -7.22
N PRO A 49 -2.57 6.23 -6.76
CA PRO A 49 -1.31 6.92 -6.46
C PRO A 49 -0.77 6.51 -5.08
N LEU A 50 -0.30 5.25 -4.99
CA LEU A 50 0.27 4.64 -3.78
C LEU A 50 1.78 4.85 -3.73
N SER A 51 2.32 5.13 -2.54
CA SER A 51 3.76 5.26 -2.30
C SER A 51 4.13 4.78 -0.90
N SER A 52 5.31 4.19 -0.77
CA SER A 52 5.88 3.71 0.50
C SER A 52 7.23 4.37 0.78
N LEU A 53 7.61 4.45 2.06
CA LEU A 53 8.94 4.91 2.46
C LEU A 53 9.95 3.76 2.53
N VAL A 54 9.49 2.58 2.98
CA VAL A 54 10.34 1.41 3.19
C VAL A 54 9.64 0.17 2.68
N ARG A 55 10.37 -0.66 1.92
CA ARG A 55 9.92 -1.98 1.49
C ARG A 55 10.50 -3.03 2.43
N ILE A 56 9.67 -3.96 2.88
CA ILE A 56 10.07 -5.04 3.79
C ILE A 56 9.53 -6.39 3.33
N GLU A 57 10.21 -7.45 3.73
CA GLU A 57 9.69 -8.82 3.70
C GLU A 57 9.84 -9.46 5.08
N MET A 58 9.01 -10.45 5.38
CA MET A 58 9.15 -11.27 6.59
C MET A 58 9.51 -12.70 6.21
N VAL A 59 10.72 -13.12 6.60
CA VAL A 59 11.23 -14.48 6.36
C VAL A 59 11.59 -15.09 7.70
N ASP A 60 10.98 -16.23 8.05
CA ASP A 60 11.22 -16.95 9.30
C ASP A 60 11.13 -16.09 10.58
N GLY A 61 10.20 -15.13 10.59
CA GLY A 61 10.00 -14.21 11.73
C GLY A 61 11.01 -13.07 11.81
N VAL A 62 11.90 -12.94 10.83
CA VAL A 62 12.86 -11.84 10.70
C VAL A 62 12.35 -10.85 9.67
N VAL A 63 12.42 -9.56 10.01
CA VAL A 63 12.11 -8.46 9.08
C VAL A 63 13.37 -8.12 8.29
N ASN A 64 13.30 -8.24 6.97
CA ASN A 64 14.36 -7.79 6.06
C ASN A 64 13.92 -6.49 5.38
N VAL A 65 14.78 -5.47 5.41
CA VAL A 65 14.56 -4.23 4.68
C VAL A 65 15.09 -4.42 3.26
N LEU A 66 14.24 -4.15 2.28
CA LEU A 66 14.56 -4.27 0.87
C LEU A 66 15.11 -2.94 0.33
N PRO A 67 15.97 -2.99 -0.72
CA PRO A 67 16.43 -1.78 -1.39
C PRO A 67 15.25 -0.97 -1.94
N SER A 68 15.31 0.35 -1.76
CA SER A 68 14.45 1.28 -2.51
C SER A 68 14.80 1.20 -4.00
N ILE A 69 13.79 1.16 -4.86
CA ILE A 69 13.95 1.24 -6.32
C ILE A 69 14.02 2.70 -6.74
#